data_AF-A0A973SNG3-F1
#
_entry.id   AF-A0A973SNG3-F1
#
_cell.length_a   1.000
_cell.length_b   1.000
_cell.length_c   1.000
_cell.angle_alpha   90.00
_cell.angle_beta   90.00
_cell.angle_gamma   90.00
#
_symmetry.space_group_name_H-M   'P 1'
#
loop_
_entity.id
_entity.type
_entity.pdbx_description
1 polymer ?
#
loop_
_entity_poly.entity_id
_entity_poly.type
_entity_poly.pdbx_seq_one_letter_code
_entity_poly.pdbx_strand_id
1 'polypeptide(L)' 'VARQSRAPRGGQLRPVLVNGLVGTLISRDGKPFSVMTFTVAGDRIVRIDIIRDTTRVNRLAAALP' A
#
# COMPACT_ATOMS: atom_id res chain seq x y z
N VAL A 1 -5.03 3.98 -10.41
CA VAL A 1 -5.36 3.95 -8.97
C VAL A 1 -4.16 4.19 -8.06
N ALA A 2 -3.20 3.27 -7.86
CA ALA A 2 -2.09 3.48 -6.90
C ALA A 2 -1.24 4.74 -7.17
N ARG A 3 -1.01 5.09 -8.44
CA ARG A 3 -0.29 6.32 -8.84
C ARG A 3 -1.02 7.62 -8.46
N GLN A 4 -2.32 7.55 -8.21
CA GLN A 4 -3.15 8.71 -7.82
C GLN A 4 -3.26 8.85 -6.29
N SER A 5 -2.74 7.88 -5.54
CA SER A 5 -2.72 7.93 -4.08
C SER A 5 -1.80 9.06 -3.61
N ARG A 6 -2.25 9.82 -2.60
CA ARG A 6 -1.43 10.84 -1.93
C ARG A 6 -0.92 10.32 -0.61
N ALA A 7 0.34 10.61 -0.33
CA ALA A 7 0.92 10.23 0.95
C ALA A 7 0.22 11.00 2.08
N PRO A 8 -0.03 10.37 3.24
CA PRO A 8 -0.30 11.14 4.45
C PRO A 8 0.87 12.10 4.72
N ARG A 9 0.63 13.21 5.43
CA ARG A 9 1.69 14.22 5.69
C ARG A 9 2.94 13.54 6.28
N GLY A 10 4.10 13.79 5.66
CA GLY A 10 5.38 13.18 6.05
C GLY A 10 5.56 11.71 5.66
N GLY A 11 4.62 11.13 4.91
CA GLY A 11 4.71 9.77 4.40
C GLY A 11 5.31 9.72 2.98
N GLN A 12 5.87 8.58 2.62
CA GLN A 12 6.27 8.24 1.25
C GLN A 12 5.42 7.08 0.75
N LEU A 13 5.05 7.12 -0.53
CA LEU A 13 4.27 6.07 -1.17
C LEU A 13 5.12 5.31 -2.19
N ARG A 14 5.14 3.99 -2.07
CA ARG A 14 5.71 3.08 -3.05
C ARG A 14 4.60 2.20 -3.62
N PRO A 15 4.29 2.27 -4.93
CA PRO A 15 3.37 1.34 -5.56
C PRO A 15 3.87 -0.11 -5.44
N VAL A 16 2.98 -1.04 -5.13
CA VAL A 16 3.29 -2.46 -4.92
C VAL A 16 2.18 -3.35 -5.46
N LEU A 17 2.51 -4.61 -5.72
CA LEU A 17 1.53 -5.67 -5.93
C LEU A 17 1.46 -6.52 -4.66
N VAL A 18 0.25 -6.74 -4.15
CA VAL A 18 0.01 -7.55 -2.95
C VAL A 18 -0.92 -8.68 -3.35
N ASN A 19 -0.39 -9.90 -3.45
CA ASN A 19 -1.15 -11.06 -3.92
C ASN A 19 -1.89 -10.79 -5.25
N GLY A 20 -1.25 -10.07 -6.17
CA GLY A 20 -1.85 -9.67 -7.46
C GLY A 20 -2.77 -8.44 -7.41
N LEU A 21 -3.11 -7.92 -6.23
CA LEU A 21 -3.87 -6.68 -6.08
C LEU A 21 -2.98 -5.46 -6.19
N VAL A 22 -3.49 -4.41 -6.83
CA VAL A 22 -2.84 -3.11 -6.89
C VAL A 22 -2.84 -2.48 -5.50
N GLY A 23 -1.68 -2.08 -5.01
CA GLY A 23 -1.55 -1.46 -3.70
C GLY A 23 -0.44 -0.42 -3.60
N THR A 24 -0.32 0.15 -2.42
CA THR A 24 0.70 1.13 -2.06
C THR A 24 1.24 0.81 -0.67
N LEU A 25 2.57 0.67 -0.57
CA LEU A 25 3.27 0.65 0.70
C LEU A 25 3.52 2.10 1.12
N ILE A 26 3.08 2.45 2.32
CA ILE A 26 3.28 3.76 2.94
C ILE A 26 4.39 3.61 3.96
N SER A 27 5.43 4.45 3.83
CA SER A 27 6.50 4.56 4.82
C SER A 27 6.45 5.91 5.50
N ARG A 28 6.85 5.97 6.78
CA ARG A 28 7.01 7.21 7.55
C ARG A 28 8.39 7.17 8.20
N ASP A 29 9.16 8.24 8.05
CA ASP A 29 10.54 8.32 8.56
C ASP A 29 11.41 7.12 8.12
N GLY A 30 11.25 6.71 6.84
CA GLY A 30 11.96 5.57 6.25
C GLY A 30 11.46 4.19 6.69
N LYS A 31 10.46 4.10 7.57
CA LYS A 31 9.94 2.85 8.12
C LYS A 31 8.59 2.47 7.50
N PRO A 32 8.39 1.20 7.09
CA PRO A 32 7.09 0.70 6.67
C PRO A 32 6.01 0.95 7.73
N PHE A 33 4.92 1.59 7.35
CA PHE A 33 3.85 2.02 8.27
C PHE A 33 2.51 1.37 7.96
N SER A 34 2.13 1.30 6.68
CA SER A 34 0.86 0.68 6.28
C SER A 34 0.90 0.23 4.83
N VAL A 35 0.01 -0.68 4.48
CA VAL A 35 -0.23 -1.09 3.10
C VAL A 35 -1.70 -0.82 2.79
N MET A 36 -1.96 -0.16 1.67
CA MET A 36 -3.31 0.05 1.15
C MET A 36 -3.47 -0.69 -0.18
N THR A 37 -4.50 -1.51 -0.32
CA THR A 37 -4.82 -2.24 -1.56
C THR A 37 -6.17 -1.83 -2.11
N PHE A 38 -6.34 -2.00 -3.43
CA PHE A 38 -7.55 -1.62 -4.15
C PHE A 38 -8.08 -2.81 -4.94
N THR A 39 -9.37 -3.09 -4.80
CA THR A 39 -10.08 -3.98 -5.73
C THR A 39 -10.75 -3.12 -6.79
N VAL A 40 -10.46 -3.39 -8.05
CA VAL A 40 -11.02 -2.67 -9.20
C VAL A 40 -11.91 -3.59 -10.01
N ALA A 41 -13.13 -3.15 -10.33
CA ALA A 41 -14.05 -3.86 -11.20
C ALA A 41 -14.73 -2.87 -12.15
N GLY A 42 -14.71 -3.17 -13.45
CA GLY A 42 -15.34 -2.36 -14.49
C GLY A 42 -15.03 -0.87 -14.36
N ASP A 43 -13.73 -0.52 -14.34
CA ASP A 43 -13.18 0.84 -14.16
C ASP A 43 -13.29 1.52 -12.78
N ARG A 44 -14.01 0.92 -11.82
CA ARG A 44 -14.23 1.51 -10.49
C ARG A 44 -13.46 0.82 -9.39
N ILE A 45 -13.02 1.60 -8.39
CA ILE A 45 -12.54 1.04 -7.12
C ILE A 45 -13.76 0.61 -6.30
N VAL A 46 -13.92 -0.70 -6.10
CA VAL A 46 -15.06 -1.27 -5.36
C VAL A 46 -14.70 -1.63 -3.92
N ARG A 47 -13.41 -1.65 -3.57
CA ARG A 47 -12.92 -1.89 -2.21
C ARG A 47 -11.56 -1.23 -2.00
N ILE A 48 -11.35 -0.73 -0.78
CA ILE A 48 -10.06 -0.28 -0.27
C ILE A 48 -9.81 -1.02 1.04
N ASP A 49 -8.71 -1.77 1.13
CA ASP A 49 -8.29 -2.43 2.35
C ASP A 49 -7.00 -1.79 2.86
N ILE A 50 -6.92 -1.54 4.17
CA ILE A 50 -5.76 -0.90 4.80
C ILE A 50 -5.26 -1.79 5.93
N ILE A 51 -3.99 -2.19 5.85
CA ILE A 51 -3.32 -3.00 6.88
C ILE A 51 -2.26 -2.15 7.56
N ARG A 52 -2.34 -2.04 8.89
CA ARG A 52 -1.39 -1.31 9.76
C ARG A 52 -0.67 -2.20 10.77
N ASP A 53 -0.89 -3.51 10.71
CA ASP A 53 -0.14 -4.48 11.51
C ASP A 53 1.34 -4.40 11.13
N THR A 54 2.18 -3.93 12.06
CA THR A 54 3.60 -3.67 11.81
C THR A 54 4.37 -4.92 11.42
N THR A 55 4.03 -6.09 12.00
CA THR A 55 4.71 -7.35 11.67
C THR A 55 4.42 -7.76 10.23
N ARG A 56 3.16 -7.70 9.81
CA ARG A 56 2.75 -8.03 8.44
C ARG A 56 3.29 -7.03 7.42
N VAL A 57 3.25 -5.75 7.74
CA VAL A 57 3.76 -4.67 6.87
C VAL A 57 5.27 -4.80 6.69
N ASN A 58 6.03 -5.06 7.75
CA ASN A 58 7.47 -5.27 7.66
C ASN A 58 7.83 -6.53 6.86
N ARG A 59 7.08 -7.63 7.05
CA ARG A 59 7.28 -8.84 6.25
C ARG A 59 7.05 -8.60 4.76
N LEU A 60 6.00 -7.87 4.40
CA LEU A 60 5.78 -7.49 3.00
C LEU A 60 6.93 -6.61 2.49
N ALA A 61 7.30 -5.58 3.24
CA ALA A 61 8.35 -4.64 2.83
C ALA A 61 9.69 -5.35 2.57
N ALA A 62 10.05 -6.34 3.40
CA ALA A 62 11.27 -7.14 3.24
C ALA A 62 11.24 -8.08 2.02
N ALA A 63 10.06 -8.42 1.51
CA ALA A 63 9.90 -9.27 0.32
C ALA A 63 9.85 -8.47 -0.99
N LEU A 64 9.83 -7.14 -0.91
CA LEU A 64 9.88 -6.27 -2.10
C LEU A 64 11.34 -6.04 -2.51
N PRO A 65 11.63 -5.99 -3.81
CA PRO A 65 12.97 -5.70 -4.32
C PRO A 65 13.44 -4.27 -4.00
#